data_AF-A0A8H7FPE4-F1
#
_entry.id   AF-A0A8H7FPE4-F1
#
_cell.length_a   1.000
_cell.length_b   1.000
_cell.length_c   1.000
_cell.angle_alpha   90.00
_cell.angle_beta   90.00
_cell.angle_gamma   90.00
#
_symmetry.space_group_name_H-M   'P 1'
#
loop_
_entity.id
_entity.type
_entity.pdbx_description
1 polymer ?
#
loop_
_entity_poly.entity_id
_entity_poly.type
_entity_poly.pdbx_seq_one_letter_code
_entity_poly.pdbx_strand_id
1 'polypeptide(L)'
;MSTDLQHAIFQHAFRVLKLQNGVFAPSFRYAPPTVDLNLPVVFNRNLGRNPETFVRFQCLIAQYMLPKLLSEIKHENLVNLTRRVVDPDIADTCDRCLWSFFSASWMCSGCGWDICPACMQQRQNGREDISLACDQACKSYEYIPVSRFSPDELSRMIEETQAISAKPAPSFSVSRSRVASFVGLGLQGKVFRIPTTDLSTALFECLWDEYRFPFVATGLVLQGQYGPGWFGCREVSKQPCKVDNEDGTSENMTIGEYFEQTKFGSSLAGAPMKKVRDYPPQEEFVSNKVLSSLCADIFSNVPAPDITRLDGCLNAAASFPVGIAKSDLGPKLYIATRDEKNQGSTKWHMDVADAWNALLFGTAALWHIVAAKDAPALRRFMRNHLDMMEAQGDPIIQQKTYFSQELLTEFQQSSGVSVFEIVQKPGEIVFIPAGCPHQCIKTRIDCIKIASDFVHPRSFNACEAVAEGFRVENLVEIEGWQADVLQIGRTVRYAYKVLHDNEEKLEQISSMRESQAQTSCGSNGTLRVSLVSNSFL
;
A
#
# COMPACT_ATOMS: atom_id res chain seq x y z
N MET A 1 1.78 -20.31 36.44
CA MET A 1 1.12 -19.57 35.35
C MET A 1 0.35 -20.57 34.51
N SER A 2 -0.91 -20.29 34.16
CA SER A 2 -1.66 -21.15 33.24
C SER A 2 -1.06 -21.04 31.84
N THR A 3 -1.11 -22.13 31.09
CA THR A 3 -0.63 -22.27 29.71
C THR A 3 -1.25 -21.24 28.76
N ASP A 4 -2.43 -20.72 29.08
CA ASP A 4 -3.14 -19.73 28.26
C ASP A 4 -2.51 -18.33 28.32
N LEU A 5 -1.93 -17.96 29.48
CA LEU A 5 -1.23 -16.68 29.62
C LEU A 5 0.12 -16.71 28.89
N GLN A 6 0.78 -17.88 28.84
CA GLN A 6 1.96 -18.05 28.00
C GLN A 6 1.61 -17.94 26.52
N HIS A 7 0.48 -18.51 26.08
CA HIS A 7 0.05 -18.41 24.69
C HIS A 7 -0.25 -16.96 24.24
N ALA A 8 -0.91 -16.17 25.09
CA ALA A 8 -1.17 -14.74 24.81
C ALA A 8 0.12 -13.89 24.80
N ILE A 9 1.11 -14.24 25.62
CA ILE A 9 2.43 -13.57 25.66
C ILE A 9 3.27 -13.90 24.41
N PHE A 10 3.11 -15.08 23.82
CA PHE A 10 3.91 -15.51 22.66
C PHE A 10 3.38 -15.02 21.30
N GLN A 11 2.11 -14.63 21.18
CA GLN A 11 1.54 -14.13 19.91
C GLN A 11 1.72 -12.62 19.67
N HIS A 12 1.98 -11.84 20.72
CA HIS A 12 2.19 -10.38 20.61
C HIS A 12 3.65 -10.04 20.90
N ALA A 13 4.42 -9.81 19.82
CA ALA A 13 5.85 -9.52 19.84
C ALA A 13 6.26 -8.57 21.00
N PHE A 14 7.30 -9.00 21.73
CA PHE A 14 7.88 -8.41 22.93
C PHE A 14 7.69 -6.90 23.09
N ARG A 15 6.83 -6.51 24.03
CA ARG A 15 6.91 -5.21 24.71
C ARG A 15 7.70 -5.44 25.99
N VAL A 16 8.85 -4.79 26.13
CA VAL A 16 9.82 -5.05 27.20
C VAL A 16 9.11 -5.07 28.56
N LEU A 17 8.97 -6.25 29.17
CA LEU A 17 8.49 -6.40 30.55
C LEU A 17 9.72 -6.55 31.45
N LYS A 18 9.87 -5.72 32.48
CA LYS A 18 10.86 -5.96 33.56
C LYS A 18 10.12 -6.54 34.76
N LEU A 19 10.68 -7.60 35.35
CA LEU A 19 10.24 -8.09 36.65
C LEU A 19 10.59 -7.01 37.71
N GLN A 20 9.59 -6.36 38.28
CA GLN A 20 9.73 -5.64 39.54
C GLN A 20 8.92 -6.40 40.60
N ASN A 21 9.58 -6.83 41.67
CA ASN A 21 8.94 -7.49 42.81
C ASN A 21 8.08 -8.74 42.46
N GLY A 22 8.43 -9.48 41.42
CA GLY A 22 7.69 -10.68 41.00
C GLY A 22 6.48 -10.42 40.08
N VAL A 23 6.24 -9.17 39.67
CA VAL A 23 5.21 -8.78 38.71
C VAL A 23 5.87 -8.31 37.41
N PHE A 24 5.37 -8.79 36.27
CA PHE A 24 5.78 -8.28 34.96
C PHE A 24 5.15 -6.90 34.75
N ALA A 25 5.98 -5.86 34.60
CA ALA A 25 5.53 -4.50 34.31
C ALA A 25 6.19 -3.98 33.02
N PRO A 26 5.51 -3.14 32.22
CA PRO A 26 6.12 -2.47 31.07
C PRO A 26 7.38 -1.70 31.49
N SER A 27 8.48 -1.90 30.79
CA SER A 27 9.77 -1.27 31.04
C SER A 27 9.98 -0.11 30.08
N PHE A 28 9.85 1.12 30.58
CA PHE A 28 10.26 2.33 29.88
C PHE A 28 11.80 2.44 29.90
N ARG A 29 12.50 1.70 29.05
CA ARG A 29 13.90 2.04 28.79
C ARG A 29 13.92 3.33 27.97
N TYR A 30 14.54 4.37 28.51
CA TYR A 30 15.06 5.48 27.72
C TYR A 30 16.09 4.90 26.74
N ALA A 31 15.66 4.51 25.55
CA ALA A 31 16.57 4.40 24.42
C ALA A 31 16.87 5.84 23.95
N PRO A 32 18.12 6.16 23.54
CA PRO A 32 18.39 7.45 22.92
C PRO A 32 17.40 7.66 21.75
N PRO A 33 16.89 8.89 21.54
CA PRO A 33 15.69 9.17 20.74
C PRO A 33 15.83 8.93 19.23
N THR A 34 16.94 8.37 18.77
CA THR A 34 17.24 8.18 17.35
C THR A 34 17.69 6.74 17.13
N VAL A 35 16.76 5.86 16.78
CA VAL A 35 17.14 4.85 15.78
C VAL A 35 17.37 5.66 14.52
N ASP A 36 18.60 5.70 14.03
CA ASP A 36 18.91 6.31 12.74
C ASP A 36 18.11 5.54 11.69
N LEU A 37 16.99 6.11 11.25
CA LEU A 37 16.11 5.47 10.29
C LEU A 37 16.91 5.38 9.00
N ASN A 38 17.14 4.16 8.52
CA ASN A 38 17.80 3.94 7.24
C ASN A 38 16.85 4.32 6.10
N LEU A 39 16.65 5.63 5.93
CA LEU A 39 15.79 6.20 4.92
C LEU A 39 16.38 5.95 3.54
N PRO A 40 15.55 5.62 2.53
CA PRO A 40 16.03 5.42 1.18
C PRO A 40 16.71 6.68 0.62
N VAL A 41 17.96 6.52 0.18
CA VAL A 41 18.73 7.60 -0.49
C VAL A 41 18.86 7.38 -1.99
N VAL A 42 18.48 6.19 -2.48
CA VAL A 42 18.54 5.81 -3.90
C VAL A 42 17.13 5.65 -4.44
N PHE A 43 16.82 6.41 -5.48
CA PHE A 43 15.60 6.30 -6.27
C PHE A 43 15.96 6.04 -7.73
N ASN A 44 14.95 5.69 -8.53
CA ASN A 44 15.07 5.44 -9.97
C ASN A 44 15.66 6.64 -10.75
N ARG A 45 15.59 7.85 -10.18
CA ARG A 45 16.28 9.05 -10.66
C ARG A 45 16.64 9.99 -9.51
N ASN A 46 17.61 10.88 -9.75
CA ASN A 46 18.00 11.91 -8.78
C ASN A 46 16.90 12.98 -8.64
N LEU A 47 16.56 13.32 -7.39
CA LEU A 47 15.51 14.28 -7.02
C LEU A 47 15.78 15.73 -7.52
N GLY A 48 17.02 16.08 -7.85
CA GLY A 48 17.34 17.42 -8.37
C GLY A 48 16.99 17.69 -9.84
N ARG A 49 16.60 16.66 -10.63
CA ARG A 49 16.44 16.80 -12.09
C ARG A 49 15.09 17.35 -12.57
N ASN A 50 14.07 17.47 -11.73
CA ASN A 50 12.75 17.99 -12.12
C ASN A 50 12.02 18.68 -10.95
N PRO A 51 12.44 19.90 -10.56
CA PRO A 51 12.00 20.53 -9.31
C PRO A 51 10.48 20.74 -9.25
N GLU A 52 9.80 21.04 -10.36
CA GLU A 52 8.35 21.29 -10.35
C GLU A 52 7.55 20.06 -9.90
N THR A 53 7.89 18.88 -10.41
CA THR A 53 7.24 17.62 -10.01
C THR A 53 7.47 17.30 -8.54
N PHE A 54 8.69 17.54 -8.03
CA PHE A 54 9.02 17.28 -6.63
C PHE A 54 8.35 18.29 -5.68
N VAL A 55 8.35 19.58 -6.02
CA VAL A 55 7.63 20.61 -5.27
C VAL A 55 6.14 20.30 -5.22
N ARG A 56 5.57 19.83 -6.33
CA ARG A 56 4.18 19.35 -6.34
C ARG A 56 3.97 18.19 -5.38
N PHE A 57 4.82 17.17 -5.43
CA PHE A 57 4.75 16.01 -4.55
C PHE A 57 4.86 16.41 -3.06
N GLN A 58 5.78 17.32 -2.73
CA GLN A 58 5.90 17.93 -1.39
C GLN A 58 4.62 18.66 -0.96
N CYS A 59 4.06 19.53 -1.82
CA CYS A 59 2.81 20.23 -1.53
C CYS A 59 1.65 19.28 -1.24
N LEU A 60 1.52 18.20 -2.02
CA LEU A 60 0.44 17.22 -1.83
C LEU A 60 0.60 16.42 -0.52
N ILE A 61 1.83 16.02 -0.19
CA ILE A 61 2.15 15.39 1.10
C ILE A 61 1.83 16.35 2.24
N ALA A 62 2.27 17.60 2.15
CA ALA A 62 2.06 18.58 3.19
C ALA A 62 0.57 18.88 3.42
N GLN A 63 -0.22 19.01 2.35
CA GLN A 63 -1.67 19.21 2.43
C GLN A 63 -2.40 18.08 3.15
N TYR A 64 -1.98 16.82 2.92
CA TYR A 64 -2.56 15.66 3.61
C TYR A 64 -2.07 15.54 5.06
N MET A 65 -0.79 15.82 5.31
CA MET A 65 -0.15 15.61 6.61
C MET A 65 -0.54 16.69 7.65
N LEU A 66 -0.72 17.94 7.22
CA LEU A 66 -1.00 19.08 8.12
C LEU A 66 -2.18 18.81 9.09
N PRO A 67 -3.39 18.45 8.63
CA PRO A 67 -4.50 18.19 9.56
C PRO A 67 -4.22 17.04 10.54
N LYS A 68 -3.40 16.06 10.17
CA LYS A 68 -2.99 14.97 11.06
C LYS A 68 -2.03 15.46 12.15
N LEU A 69 -1.01 16.24 11.77
CA LEU A 69 -0.09 16.86 12.74
C LEU A 69 -0.83 17.78 13.71
N LEU A 70 -1.76 18.60 13.22
CA LEU A 70 -2.58 19.45 14.08
C LEU A 70 -3.44 18.64 15.07
N SER A 71 -3.89 17.44 14.69
CA SER A 71 -4.66 16.55 15.57
C SER A 71 -3.81 15.97 16.71
N GLU A 72 -2.50 15.79 16.50
CA GLU A 72 -1.56 15.25 17.49
C GLU A 72 -1.23 16.25 18.60
N ILE A 73 -1.33 17.58 18.35
CA ILE A 73 -1.02 18.64 19.34
C ILE A 73 -1.79 18.45 20.65
N LYS A 74 -3.07 18.08 20.56
CA LYS A 74 -3.89 17.88 21.77
C LYS A 74 -3.37 16.71 22.61
N HIS A 75 -2.89 15.65 21.97
CA HIS A 75 -2.31 14.50 22.64
C HIS A 75 -0.93 14.82 23.21
N GLU A 76 -0.13 15.57 22.48
CA GLU A 76 1.22 16.01 22.87
C GLU A 76 1.22 16.89 24.14
N ASN A 77 0.12 17.61 24.40
CA ASN A 77 -0.04 18.46 25.58
C ASN A 77 -0.64 17.73 26.80
N LEU A 78 -0.85 16.41 26.74
CA LEU A 78 -1.39 15.65 27.87
C LEU A 78 -0.38 15.53 29.01
N VAL A 79 -0.88 15.60 30.25
CA VAL A 79 -0.07 15.39 31.45
C VAL A 79 0.40 13.93 31.50
N ASN A 80 1.64 13.70 31.96
CA ASN A 80 2.28 12.39 32.05
C ASN A 80 2.45 11.67 30.69
N LEU A 81 2.55 12.43 29.59
CA LEU A 81 2.91 11.89 28.27
C LEU A 81 4.25 11.14 28.33
N THR A 82 4.23 9.90 27.87
CA THR A 82 5.41 9.07 27.71
C THR A 82 5.85 9.06 26.25
N ARG A 83 7.16 9.09 26.00
CA ARG A 83 7.70 9.00 24.65
C ARG A 83 8.21 7.60 24.37
N ARG A 84 7.86 7.06 23.20
CA ARG A 84 8.35 5.76 22.72
C ARG A 84 9.02 5.94 21.38
N VAL A 85 10.19 5.32 21.23
CA VAL A 85 10.88 5.24 19.95
C VAL A 85 10.19 4.17 19.09
N VAL A 86 10.08 4.45 17.80
CA VAL A 86 9.57 3.49 16.82
C VAL A 86 10.47 2.26 16.82
N ASP A 87 9.88 1.09 17.03
CA ASP A 87 10.59 -0.17 16.91
C ASP A 87 10.70 -0.53 15.41
N PRO A 88 11.91 -0.76 14.88
CA PRO A 88 12.06 -1.15 13.49
C PRO A 88 11.44 -2.53 13.21
N ASP A 89 11.49 -3.47 14.15
CA ASP A 89 11.09 -4.86 13.90
C ASP A 89 9.59 -5.10 14.15
N ILE A 90 8.89 -4.15 14.77
CA ILE A 90 7.49 -4.29 15.20
C ILE A 90 6.64 -3.17 14.60
N ALA A 91 5.55 -3.55 13.93
CA ALA A 91 4.55 -2.59 13.49
C ALA A 91 3.83 -1.97 14.71
N ASP A 92 3.83 -0.64 14.78
CA ASP A 92 3.14 0.12 15.81
C ASP A 92 1.63 0.17 15.51
N THR A 93 0.92 -0.89 15.90
CA THR A 93 -0.52 -1.03 15.68
C THR A 93 -1.32 -1.07 16.98
N CYS A 94 -2.58 -0.68 16.87
CA CYS A 94 -3.57 -0.80 17.93
C CYS A 94 -3.88 -2.26 18.19
N ASP A 95 -3.64 -2.74 19.40
CA ASP A 95 -3.94 -4.13 19.79
C ASP A 95 -5.44 -4.46 19.79
N ARG A 96 -6.31 -3.46 19.67
CA ARG A 96 -7.77 -3.66 19.59
C ARG A 96 -8.29 -3.73 18.16
N CYS A 97 -7.78 -2.88 17.26
CA CYS A 97 -8.35 -2.74 15.91
C CYS A 97 -7.34 -2.90 14.78
N LEU A 98 -6.09 -3.24 15.13
CA LEU A 98 -4.94 -3.45 14.25
C LEU A 98 -4.59 -2.25 13.35
N TRP A 99 -5.10 -1.06 13.69
CA TRP A 99 -4.81 0.21 13.02
C TRP A 99 -3.41 0.70 13.35
N SER A 100 -2.63 1.10 12.35
CA SER A 100 -1.29 1.64 12.58
C SER A 100 -1.35 3.05 13.17
N PHE A 101 -0.57 3.30 14.21
CA PHE A 101 -0.48 4.62 14.79
C PHE A 101 0.25 5.59 13.85
N PHE A 102 -0.27 6.82 13.74
CA PHE A 102 0.51 7.92 13.18
C PHE A 102 1.61 8.36 14.16
N SER A 103 1.21 8.66 15.41
CA SER A 103 2.12 8.81 16.54
C SER A 103 1.41 8.53 17.87
N ALA A 104 0.30 9.24 18.14
CA ALA A 104 -0.43 9.16 19.40
C ALA A 104 -1.05 7.78 19.64
N SER A 105 -0.89 7.29 20.86
CA SER A 105 -1.57 6.09 21.36
C SER A 105 -1.74 6.16 22.89
N TRP A 106 -2.45 5.19 23.46
CA TRP A 106 -2.64 5.06 24.90
C TRP A 106 -2.22 3.67 25.33
N MET A 107 -1.30 3.60 26.29
CA MET A 107 -0.76 2.34 26.77
C MET A 107 -1.27 2.03 28.17
N CYS A 108 -1.76 0.81 28.40
CA CYS A 108 -2.12 0.32 29.72
C CYS A 108 -0.88 0.19 30.62
N SER A 109 -0.91 0.78 31.81
CA SER A 109 0.20 0.70 32.77
C SER A 109 0.43 -0.71 33.34
N GLY A 110 -0.58 -1.57 33.30
CA GLY A 110 -0.55 -2.93 33.83
C GLY A 110 0.04 -3.97 32.88
N CYS A 111 -0.51 -4.08 31.67
CA CYS A 111 -0.10 -5.11 30.70
C CYS A 111 0.58 -4.56 29.44
N GLY A 112 0.68 -3.24 29.28
CA GLY A 112 1.33 -2.64 28.11
C GLY A 112 0.49 -2.66 26.82
N TRP A 113 -0.80 -3.01 26.90
CA TRP A 113 -1.76 -2.94 25.79
C TRP A 113 -1.84 -1.52 25.24
N ASP A 114 -1.68 -1.34 23.92
CA ASP A 114 -1.54 -0.06 23.25
C ASP A 114 -2.73 0.12 22.30
N ILE A 115 -3.49 1.20 22.49
CA ILE A 115 -4.73 1.46 21.75
C ILE A 115 -4.72 2.83 21.09
N CYS A 116 -5.37 2.93 19.92
CA CYS A 116 -5.41 4.18 19.16
C CYS A 116 -6.34 5.21 19.83
N PRO A 117 -6.22 6.51 19.50
CA PRO A 117 -7.09 7.56 20.02
C PRO A 117 -8.59 7.27 19.84
N ALA A 118 -8.99 6.69 18.70
CA ALA A 118 -10.39 6.34 18.44
C ALA A 118 -10.89 5.22 19.39
N CYS A 119 -10.07 4.19 19.63
CA CYS A 119 -10.41 3.11 20.56
C CYS A 119 -10.45 3.59 22.01
N MET A 120 -9.56 4.53 22.39
CA MET A 120 -9.60 5.16 23.71
C MET A 120 -10.86 6.01 23.90
N GLN A 121 -11.25 6.80 22.89
CA GLN A 121 -12.47 7.60 22.94
C GLN A 121 -13.72 6.71 23.08
N GLN A 122 -13.78 5.58 22.36
CA GLN A 122 -14.88 4.62 22.50
C GLN A 122 -14.98 4.05 23.93
N ARG A 123 -13.83 3.74 24.55
CA ARG A 123 -13.77 3.25 25.94
C ARG A 123 -14.26 4.32 26.93
N GLN A 124 -13.79 5.55 26.79
CA GLN A 124 -14.20 6.67 27.66
C GLN A 124 -15.69 6.99 27.57
N ASN A 125 -16.30 6.76 26.40
CA ASN A 125 -17.73 6.96 26.18
C ASN A 125 -18.63 5.84 26.74
N GLY A 126 -18.06 4.82 27.40
CA GLY A 126 -18.85 3.77 28.06
C GLY A 126 -19.72 2.93 27.11
N ARG A 127 -19.32 2.75 25.84
CA ARG A 127 -20.00 1.79 24.95
C ARG A 127 -19.64 0.37 25.41
N GLU A 128 -20.53 -0.23 26.21
CA GLU A 128 -20.33 -1.41 27.08
C GLU A 128 -20.01 -2.75 26.38
N ASP A 129 -20.27 -2.91 25.08
CA ASP A 129 -20.16 -4.22 24.40
C ASP A 129 -18.73 -4.70 24.09
N ILE A 130 -17.70 -3.94 24.48
CA ILE A 130 -16.32 -4.26 24.09
C ILE A 130 -15.46 -4.30 25.35
N SER A 131 -15.67 -5.35 26.15
CA SER A 131 -14.70 -5.75 27.17
C SER A 131 -13.37 -5.99 26.46
N LEU A 132 -12.45 -5.02 26.58
CA LEU A 132 -11.11 -5.18 26.01
C LEU A 132 -10.48 -6.38 26.71
N ALA A 133 -9.79 -7.24 25.97
CA ALA A 133 -9.04 -8.32 26.60
C ALA A 133 -7.99 -7.77 27.61
N CYS A 134 -7.63 -6.49 27.53
CA CYS A 134 -6.91 -5.76 28.58
C CYS A 134 -7.67 -5.70 29.92
N ASP A 135 -8.94 -5.30 29.89
CA ASP A 135 -9.79 -5.14 31.06
C ASP A 135 -10.02 -6.51 31.74
N GLN A 136 -10.10 -7.58 30.94
CA GLN A 136 -10.18 -8.96 31.42
C GLN A 136 -8.86 -9.45 32.03
N ALA A 137 -7.74 -9.18 31.35
CA ALA A 137 -6.43 -9.75 31.72
C ALA A 137 -5.75 -9.02 32.88
N CYS A 138 -5.76 -7.69 32.92
CA CYS A 138 -4.98 -6.92 33.89
C CYS A 138 -5.80 -6.12 34.90
N LYS A 139 -7.10 -5.88 34.64
CA LYS A 139 -7.99 -5.02 35.46
C LYS A 139 -7.42 -3.63 35.77
N SER A 140 -6.35 -3.19 35.08
CA SER A 140 -5.76 -1.86 35.23
C SER A 140 -6.60 -0.88 34.41
N TYR A 141 -7.20 0.08 35.11
CA TYR A 141 -7.98 1.14 34.47
C TYR A 141 -7.10 2.31 34.02
N GLU A 142 -5.81 2.30 34.36
CA GLU A 142 -4.91 3.41 34.08
C GLU A 142 -4.20 3.23 32.73
N TYR A 143 -4.45 4.18 31.84
CA TYR A 143 -3.80 4.28 30.54
C TYR A 143 -3.00 5.57 30.50
N ILE A 144 -1.75 5.45 30.11
CA ILE A 144 -0.82 6.57 29.96
C ILE A 144 -0.78 7.00 28.48
N PRO A 145 -0.77 8.31 28.19
CA PRO A 145 -0.65 8.79 26.81
C PRO A 145 0.77 8.55 26.30
N VAL A 146 0.89 8.15 25.04
CA VAL A 146 2.15 7.82 24.38
C VAL A 146 2.30 8.59 23.07
N SER A 147 3.46 9.23 22.89
CA SER A 147 3.84 9.90 21.63
C SER A 147 5.12 9.28 21.06
N ARG A 148 5.18 9.23 19.72
CA ARG A 148 6.33 8.77 18.92
C ARG A 148 7.02 9.94 18.20
N PHE A 149 6.69 11.17 18.57
CA PHE A 149 7.48 12.34 18.23
C PHE A 149 8.58 12.54 19.27
N SER A 150 9.77 12.88 18.78
CA SER A 150 10.82 13.45 19.62
C SER A 150 10.41 14.86 20.10
N PRO A 151 11.00 15.37 21.19
CA PRO A 151 10.75 16.73 21.65
C PRO A 151 10.89 17.74 20.49
N ASP A 152 9.94 18.65 20.37
CA ASP A 152 9.87 19.71 19.35
C ASP A 152 9.73 19.25 17.88
N GLU A 153 9.79 17.95 17.58
CA GLU A 153 9.59 17.43 16.21
C GLU A 153 8.20 17.76 15.68
N LEU A 154 7.16 17.57 16.50
CA LEU A 154 5.79 17.86 16.08
C LEU A 154 5.60 19.35 15.72
N SER A 155 6.04 20.26 16.60
CA SER A 155 5.90 21.71 16.38
C SER A 155 6.62 22.17 15.12
N ARG A 156 7.87 21.71 14.94
CA ARG A 156 8.67 22.00 13.75
C ARG A 156 8.03 21.45 12.47
N MET A 157 7.59 20.19 12.47
CA MET A 157 6.89 19.61 11.32
C MET A 157 5.61 20.38 10.99
N ILE A 158 4.86 20.88 11.99
CA ILE A 158 3.68 21.71 11.76
C ILE A 158 4.05 23.01 11.04
N GLU A 159 5.03 23.76 11.56
CA GLU A 159 5.46 25.03 10.99
C GLU A 159 5.92 24.88 9.52
N GLU A 160 6.76 23.89 9.26
CA GLU A 160 7.25 23.59 7.90
C GLU A 160 6.11 23.16 6.96
N THR A 161 5.25 22.24 7.41
CA THR A 161 4.14 21.75 6.62
C THR A 161 3.13 22.86 6.32
N GLN A 162 2.91 23.78 7.26
CA GLN A 162 2.09 24.97 7.03
C GLN A 162 2.70 25.87 5.95
N ALA A 163 4.01 26.12 6.00
CA ALA A 163 4.70 26.93 5.00
C ALA A 163 4.64 26.31 3.58
N ILE A 164 4.76 24.98 3.48
CA ILE A 164 4.68 24.26 2.20
C ILE A 164 3.24 24.21 1.67
N SER A 165 2.28 23.86 2.53
CA SER A 165 0.87 23.70 2.15
C SER A 165 0.18 25.02 1.76
N ALA A 166 0.70 26.16 2.23
CA ALA A 166 0.25 27.49 1.81
C ALA A 166 0.56 27.79 0.32
N LYS A 167 1.50 27.07 -0.30
CA LYS A 167 1.85 27.24 -1.72
C LYS A 167 0.90 26.40 -2.59
N PRO A 168 0.38 26.93 -3.71
CA PRO A 168 -0.37 26.11 -4.66
C PRO A 168 0.56 25.06 -5.28
N ALA A 169 0.11 23.81 -5.35
CA ALA A 169 0.87 22.73 -5.98
C ALA A 169 1.05 23.02 -7.49
N PRO A 170 2.29 23.05 -8.03
CA PRO A 170 2.55 23.33 -9.44
C PRO A 170 1.75 22.40 -10.37
N SER A 171 1.11 22.95 -11.41
CA SER A 171 0.34 22.16 -12.40
C SER A 171 1.21 21.73 -13.58
N PHE A 172 1.00 20.52 -14.11
CA PHE A 172 1.71 20.07 -15.33
C PHE A 172 1.15 20.69 -16.61
N SER A 173 2.06 21.03 -17.53
CA SER A 173 1.74 21.49 -18.89
C SER A 173 1.55 20.32 -19.87
N VAL A 174 0.51 19.51 -19.64
CA VAL A 174 0.11 18.47 -20.60
C VAL A 174 -0.95 19.01 -21.56
N SER A 175 -0.97 18.50 -22.80
CA SER A 175 -2.02 18.83 -23.78
C SER A 175 -3.41 18.55 -23.19
N ARG A 176 -4.15 19.63 -22.88
CA ARG A 176 -5.49 19.55 -22.28
C ARG A 176 -6.48 18.78 -23.15
N SER A 177 -6.33 18.82 -24.47
CA SER A 177 -7.24 18.12 -25.38
C SER A 177 -7.10 16.60 -25.29
N ARG A 178 -5.87 16.08 -25.15
CA ARG A 178 -5.61 14.64 -25.01
C ARG A 178 -6.16 14.12 -23.68
N VAL A 179 -5.89 14.84 -22.59
CA VAL A 179 -6.41 14.48 -21.25
C VAL A 179 -7.93 14.55 -21.22
N ALA A 180 -8.54 15.62 -21.75
CA ALA A 180 -9.99 15.78 -21.79
C ALA A 180 -10.70 14.66 -22.55
N SER A 181 -10.10 14.12 -23.61
CA SER A 181 -10.66 12.99 -24.35
C SER A 181 -10.73 11.71 -23.48
N PHE A 182 -9.65 11.38 -22.77
CA PHE A 182 -9.63 10.22 -21.87
C PHE A 182 -10.58 10.38 -20.68
N VAL A 183 -10.59 11.57 -20.09
CA VAL A 183 -11.50 11.93 -19.00
C VAL A 183 -12.95 11.83 -19.44
N GLY A 184 -13.30 12.32 -20.63
CA GLY A 184 -14.64 12.21 -21.18
C GLY A 184 -15.12 10.77 -21.34
N LEU A 185 -14.22 9.84 -21.69
CA LEU A 185 -14.51 8.40 -21.70
C LEU A 185 -14.71 7.87 -20.27
N GLY A 186 -13.82 8.22 -19.35
CA GLY A 186 -13.90 7.78 -17.95
C GLY A 186 -15.19 8.22 -17.26
N LEU A 187 -15.63 9.45 -17.50
CA LEU A 187 -16.91 9.99 -17.00
C LEU A 187 -18.14 9.24 -17.56
N GLN A 188 -18.01 8.60 -18.72
CA GLN A 188 -19.03 7.75 -19.32
C GLN A 188 -18.90 6.27 -18.87
N GLY A 189 -18.02 5.96 -17.91
CA GLY A 189 -17.71 4.58 -17.51
C GLY A 189 -16.96 3.77 -18.57
N LYS A 190 -16.40 4.43 -19.59
CA LYS A 190 -15.66 3.78 -20.67
C LYS A 190 -14.18 3.75 -20.35
N VAL A 191 -13.58 2.58 -20.57
CA VAL A 191 -12.16 2.35 -20.36
C VAL A 191 -11.39 2.89 -21.56
N PHE A 192 -10.39 3.72 -21.30
CA PHE A 192 -9.45 4.17 -22.32
C PHE A 192 -8.15 3.35 -22.28
N ARG A 193 -7.51 3.25 -23.44
CA ARG A 193 -6.29 2.47 -23.66
C ARG A 193 -5.17 3.36 -24.16
N ILE A 194 -3.98 3.26 -23.56
CA ILE A 194 -2.83 4.11 -23.87
C ILE A 194 -1.62 3.22 -24.14
N PRO A 195 -0.87 3.38 -25.24
CA PRO A 195 0.40 2.68 -25.41
C PRO A 195 1.36 2.96 -24.25
N THR A 196 2.08 1.93 -23.77
CA THR A 196 3.10 2.08 -22.72
C THR A 196 4.14 3.14 -23.09
N THR A 197 4.51 3.23 -24.37
CA THR A 197 5.43 4.25 -24.93
C THR A 197 4.91 5.68 -24.82
N ASP A 198 3.60 5.85 -24.76
CA ASP A 198 2.94 7.16 -24.73
C ASP A 198 2.62 7.63 -23.30
N LEU A 199 2.63 6.70 -22.33
CA LEU A 199 2.28 6.96 -20.94
C LEU A 199 3.50 7.46 -20.15
N SER A 200 3.83 8.73 -20.37
CA SER A 200 4.85 9.44 -19.60
C SER A 200 4.41 9.69 -18.15
N THR A 201 5.36 9.92 -17.24
CA THR A 201 5.09 10.34 -15.86
C THR A 201 4.14 11.54 -15.80
N ALA A 202 4.35 12.56 -16.65
CA ALA A 202 3.50 13.76 -16.67
C ALA A 202 2.07 13.48 -17.14
N LEU A 203 1.89 12.61 -18.15
CA LEU A 203 0.54 12.21 -18.58
C LEU A 203 -0.15 11.40 -17.49
N PHE A 204 0.59 10.49 -16.84
CA PHE A 204 0.08 9.70 -15.72
C PHE A 204 -0.40 10.61 -14.57
N GLU A 205 0.44 11.55 -14.13
CA GLU A 205 0.08 12.55 -13.12
C GLU A 205 -1.24 13.24 -13.45
N CYS A 206 -1.41 13.76 -14.67
CA CYS A 206 -2.67 14.43 -15.06
C CYS A 206 -3.90 13.52 -14.98
N LEU A 207 -3.77 12.25 -15.36
CA LEU A 207 -4.87 11.29 -15.32
C LEU A 207 -5.20 10.85 -13.88
N TRP A 208 -4.16 10.71 -13.05
CA TRP A 208 -4.25 10.25 -11.66
C TRP A 208 -4.56 11.38 -10.67
N ASP A 209 -4.39 12.65 -11.06
CA ASP A 209 -4.58 13.78 -10.15
C ASP A 209 -6.05 14.14 -9.91
N GLU A 210 -6.79 14.30 -11.00
CA GLU A 210 -8.11 14.94 -10.98
C GLU A 210 -9.25 13.91 -10.98
N TYR A 211 -9.12 12.84 -11.77
CA TYR A 211 -10.25 11.95 -12.07
C TYR A 211 -10.10 10.53 -11.52
N ARG A 212 -8.87 9.98 -11.50
CA ARG A 212 -8.58 8.63 -10.95
C ARG A 212 -9.56 7.58 -11.47
N PHE A 213 -9.67 7.45 -12.78
CA PHE A 213 -10.40 6.35 -13.42
C PHE A 213 -9.45 5.19 -13.74
N PRO A 214 -9.93 3.94 -13.67
CA PRO A 214 -9.15 2.80 -14.15
C PRO A 214 -8.93 2.91 -15.67
N PHE A 215 -7.75 2.51 -16.12
CA PHE A 215 -7.41 2.50 -17.54
C PHE A 215 -6.42 1.38 -17.87
N VAL A 216 -6.17 1.16 -19.16
CA VAL A 216 -5.25 0.11 -19.61
C VAL A 216 -4.07 0.70 -20.36
N ALA A 217 -2.85 0.33 -19.96
CA ALA A 217 -1.67 0.52 -20.78
C ALA A 217 -1.44 -0.71 -21.69
N THR A 218 -1.17 -0.48 -22.97
CA THR A 218 -1.03 -1.54 -23.99
C THR A 218 0.38 -1.61 -24.55
N GLY A 219 0.81 -2.79 -24.97
CA GLY A 219 2.12 -2.95 -25.61
C GLY A 219 3.25 -3.07 -24.59
N LEU A 220 2.99 -3.68 -23.43
CA LEU A 220 4.06 -4.11 -22.53
C LEU A 220 4.90 -5.17 -23.24
N VAL A 221 6.19 -4.87 -23.41
CA VAL A 221 7.18 -5.79 -23.97
C VAL A 221 8.09 -6.21 -22.84
N LEU A 222 8.18 -7.52 -22.63
CA LEU A 222 9.08 -8.15 -21.67
C LEU A 222 10.15 -8.93 -22.43
N GLN A 223 11.37 -8.94 -21.91
CA GLN A 223 12.47 -9.74 -22.44
C GLN A 223 12.25 -11.24 -22.20
N GLY A 224 11.67 -11.60 -21.05
CA GLY A 224 11.35 -12.98 -20.70
C GLY A 224 9.98 -13.45 -21.20
N GLN A 225 9.87 -14.76 -21.45
CA GLN A 225 8.60 -15.43 -21.73
C GLN A 225 8.04 -16.04 -20.43
N TYR A 226 7.31 -15.26 -19.65
CA TYR A 226 6.83 -15.65 -18.32
C TYR A 226 5.52 -16.44 -18.35
N GLY A 227 5.56 -17.61 -18.99
CA GLY A 227 4.45 -18.57 -19.07
C GLY A 227 4.69 -19.86 -18.29
N PRO A 228 3.84 -20.88 -18.50
CA PRO A 228 3.94 -22.18 -17.81
C PRO A 228 5.31 -22.84 -17.95
N GLY A 229 5.96 -22.72 -19.11
CA GLY A 229 7.32 -23.25 -19.31
C GLY A 229 8.41 -22.53 -18.51
N TRP A 230 8.18 -21.29 -18.07
CA TRP A 230 9.13 -20.56 -17.23
C TRP A 230 8.93 -20.87 -15.75
N PHE A 231 7.66 -20.89 -15.30
CA PHE A 231 7.31 -21.20 -13.90
C PHE A 231 7.40 -22.70 -13.56
N GLY A 232 7.03 -23.56 -14.50
CA GLY A 232 7.05 -25.03 -14.35
C GLY A 232 8.42 -25.67 -14.61
N CYS A 233 9.48 -24.89 -14.80
CA CYS A 233 10.84 -25.40 -15.01
C CYS A 233 11.85 -24.65 -14.13
N ARG A 234 13.10 -25.15 -14.06
CA ARG A 234 14.26 -24.51 -13.40
C ARG A 234 14.17 -24.50 -11.85
N GLU A 235 14.63 -23.42 -11.21
CA GLU A 235 14.59 -23.24 -9.76
C GLU A 235 13.24 -22.71 -9.27
N VAL A 236 12.44 -22.08 -10.15
CA VAL A 236 11.09 -21.55 -9.81
C VAL A 236 10.16 -22.70 -9.44
N SER A 237 10.22 -23.81 -10.18
CA SER A 237 9.35 -24.96 -9.97
C SER A 237 9.56 -25.63 -8.61
N LYS A 238 10.71 -25.43 -7.96
CA LYS A 238 11.02 -25.96 -6.62
C LYS A 238 10.52 -25.06 -5.48
N GLN A 239 10.07 -23.84 -5.80
CA GLN A 239 9.63 -22.89 -4.78
C GLN A 239 8.32 -23.38 -4.15
N PRO A 240 8.20 -23.32 -2.81
CA PRO A 240 6.95 -23.65 -2.14
C PRO A 240 5.87 -22.62 -2.47
N CYS A 241 4.63 -23.08 -2.54
CA CYS A 241 3.46 -22.24 -2.71
C CYS A 241 2.27 -22.82 -1.95
N LYS A 242 1.30 -21.96 -1.64
CA LYS A 242 0.01 -22.34 -1.07
C LYS A 242 -1.04 -22.24 -2.17
N VAL A 243 -1.87 -23.26 -2.32
CA VAL A 243 -2.90 -23.35 -3.35
C VAL A 243 -4.27 -23.38 -2.69
N ASP A 244 -5.16 -22.52 -3.17
CA ASP A 244 -6.57 -22.47 -2.81
C ASP A 244 -7.39 -23.28 -3.79
N ASN A 245 -8.18 -24.19 -3.23
CA ASN A 245 -9.13 -25.01 -3.97
C ASN A 245 -10.50 -24.32 -4.03
N GLU A 246 -11.31 -24.72 -5.01
CA GLU A 246 -12.66 -24.21 -5.21
C GLU A 246 -13.60 -24.45 -4.00
N ASP A 247 -13.34 -25.47 -3.20
CA ASP A 247 -14.11 -25.80 -1.99
C ASP A 247 -13.72 -24.95 -0.75
N GLY A 248 -12.77 -24.02 -0.91
CA GLY A 248 -12.26 -23.16 0.16
C GLY A 248 -11.15 -23.78 1.00
N THR A 249 -10.75 -25.03 0.73
CA THR A 249 -9.57 -25.63 1.36
C THR A 249 -8.27 -25.06 0.77
N SER A 250 -7.17 -25.16 1.52
CA SER A 250 -5.84 -24.82 1.03
C SER A 250 -4.86 -25.98 1.21
N GLU A 251 -3.96 -26.15 0.27
CA GLU A 251 -2.90 -27.14 0.29
C GLU A 251 -1.53 -26.50 0.05
N ASN A 252 -0.48 -27.09 0.62
CA ASN A 252 0.91 -26.68 0.38
C ASN A 252 1.53 -27.61 -0.66
N MET A 253 2.18 -27.04 -1.67
CA MET A 253 2.93 -27.79 -2.67
C MET A 253 4.03 -26.91 -3.26
N THR A 254 4.74 -27.41 -4.25
CA THR A 254 5.67 -26.60 -5.07
C THR A 254 4.97 -26.03 -6.30
N ILE A 255 5.53 -24.97 -6.86
CA ILE A 255 5.06 -24.43 -8.14
C ILE A 255 5.07 -25.52 -9.23
N GLY A 256 6.12 -26.34 -9.30
CA GLY A 256 6.21 -27.44 -10.27
C GLY A 256 5.07 -28.45 -10.15
N GLU A 257 4.79 -28.91 -8.92
CA GLU A 257 3.68 -29.81 -8.63
C GLU A 257 2.34 -29.20 -9.03
N TYR A 258 2.13 -27.90 -8.77
CA TYR A 258 0.91 -27.20 -9.20
C TYR A 258 0.73 -27.25 -10.72
N PHE A 259 1.77 -26.91 -11.49
CA PHE A 259 1.73 -26.92 -12.95
C PHE A 259 1.52 -28.33 -13.52
N GLU A 260 2.14 -29.34 -12.91
CA GLU A 260 1.99 -30.75 -13.31
C GLU A 260 0.58 -31.29 -13.00
N GLN A 261 0.09 -31.11 -11.77
CA GLN A 261 -1.20 -31.64 -11.32
C GLN A 261 -2.38 -30.99 -12.06
N THR A 262 -2.31 -29.68 -12.28
CA THR A 262 -3.37 -28.94 -13.00
C THR A 262 -3.28 -29.12 -14.52
N LYS A 263 -2.15 -29.66 -15.02
CA LYS A 263 -1.78 -29.62 -16.45
C LYS A 263 -2.01 -28.23 -17.03
N PHE A 264 -1.50 -27.21 -16.33
CA PHE A 264 -1.77 -25.81 -16.63
C PHE A 264 -1.45 -25.46 -18.09
N GLY A 265 -2.35 -24.72 -18.74
CA GLY A 265 -2.28 -24.38 -20.15
C GLY A 265 -2.80 -25.48 -21.09
N SER A 266 -3.13 -26.67 -20.59
CA SER A 266 -3.82 -27.71 -21.36
C SER A 266 -5.33 -27.47 -21.37
N SER A 267 -6.02 -27.98 -22.40
CA SER A 267 -7.46 -27.79 -22.59
C SER A 267 -8.33 -28.79 -21.81
N LEU A 268 -7.93 -29.17 -20.59
CA LEU A 268 -8.74 -30.05 -19.75
C LEU A 268 -9.98 -29.30 -19.26
N ALA A 269 -11.13 -29.63 -19.85
CA ALA A 269 -12.43 -29.16 -19.41
C ALA A 269 -12.92 -29.98 -18.21
N GLY A 270 -13.63 -29.34 -17.28
CA GLY A 270 -14.33 -29.98 -16.16
C GLY A 270 -13.56 -30.08 -14.84
N ALA A 271 -12.33 -29.56 -14.75
CA ALA A 271 -11.54 -29.59 -13.52
C ALA A 271 -11.92 -28.41 -12.59
N PRO A 272 -12.03 -28.63 -11.25
CA PRO A 272 -12.24 -27.55 -10.29
C PRO A 272 -11.15 -26.49 -10.37
N MET A 273 -11.52 -25.21 -10.16
CA MET A 273 -10.55 -24.12 -10.14
C MET A 273 -9.54 -24.30 -9.00
N LYS A 274 -8.25 -24.06 -9.30
CA LYS A 274 -7.17 -23.95 -8.32
C LYS A 274 -6.44 -22.61 -8.51
N LYS A 275 -6.07 -21.97 -7.41
CA LYS A 275 -5.38 -20.67 -7.40
C LYS A 275 -4.15 -20.75 -6.52
N VAL A 276 -2.99 -20.36 -7.03
CA VAL A 276 -1.82 -20.11 -6.18
C VAL A 276 -2.07 -18.81 -5.41
N ARG A 277 -2.06 -18.90 -4.08
CA ARG A 277 -2.29 -17.78 -3.15
C ARG A 277 -1.00 -16.98 -2.97
N ASP A 278 -1.09 -15.66 -3.20
CA ASP A 278 -0.12 -14.63 -2.83
C ASP A 278 1.34 -15.09 -2.99
N TYR A 279 1.70 -15.50 -4.21
CA TYR A 279 3.02 -16.04 -4.52
C TYR A 279 3.94 -14.95 -5.07
N PRO A 280 5.24 -14.96 -4.73
CA PRO A 280 5.85 -15.66 -3.61
C PRO A 280 5.32 -15.10 -2.28
N PRO A 281 5.53 -15.83 -1.17
CA PRO A 281 5.24 -15.31 0.16
C PRO A 281 5.79 -13.88 0.34
N GLN A 282 4.97 -13.05 0.97
CA GLN A 282 5.06 -11.59 1.12
C GLN A 282 6.46 -11.00 1.33
N GLU A 283 7.35 -11.67 2.07
CA GLU A 283 8.66 -11.12 2.45
C GLU A 283 9.75 -11.30 1.37
N GLU A 284 9.46 -12.01 0.28
CA GLU A 284 10.52 -12.53 -0.57
C GLU A 284 10.51 -12.08 -2.03
N PHE A 285 9.54 -11.35 -2.60
CA PHE A 285 9.57 -11.13 -4.07
C PHE A 285 10.86 -10.46 -4.59
N VAL A 286 11.30 -9.40 -3.92
CA VAL A 286 12.50 -8.64 -4.34
C VAL A 286 13.79 -9.35 -3.92
N SER A 287 13.80 -10.05 -2.78
CA SER A 287 14.97 -10.79 -2.27
C SER A 287 15.10 -12.20 -2.87
N ASN A 288 14.03 -12.72 -3.49
CA ASN A 288 13.99 -14.02 -4.12
C ASN A 288 14.80 -13.97 -5.42
N LYS A 289 16.02 -14.50 -5.34
CA LYS A 289 16.96 -14.58 -6.46
C LYS A 289 16.35 -15.28 -7.68
N VAL A 290 15.40 -16.19 -7.49
CA VAL A 290 14.75 -16.94 -8.57
C VAL A 290 13.80 -16.03 -9.37
N LEU A 291 13.04 -15.16 -8.69
CA LEU A 291 12.11 -14.23 -9.33
C LEU A 291 12.74 -12.89 -9.72
N SER A 292 13.97 -12.61 -9.25
CA SER A 292 14.69 -11.35 -9.51
C SER A 292 14.74 -10.93 -10.98
N SER A 293 14.91 -11.89 -11.91
CA SER A 293 14.92 -11.61 -13.36
C SER A 293 13.55 -11.16 -13.89
N LEU A 294 12.45 -11.74 -13.39
CA LEU A 294 11.09 -11.28 -13.69
C LEU A 294 10.85 -9.89 -13.08
N CYS A 295 11.29 -9.65 -11.84
CA CYS A 295 11.20 -8.33 -11.20
C CYS A 295 11.89 -7.27 -12.06
N ALA A 296 13.14 -7.52 -12.44
CA ALA A 296 13.94 -6.56 -13.18
C ALA A 296 13.30 -6.24 -14.54
N ASP A 297 12.80 -7.26 -15.24
CA ASP A 297 12.16 -7.07 -16.55
C ASP A 297 10.84 -6.30 -16.46
N ILE A 298 9.95 -6.65 -15.51
CA ILE A 298 8.65 -5.95 -15.37
C ILE A 298 8.85 -4.50 -14.95
N PHE A 299 9.71 -4.21 -13.96
CA PHE A 299 9.92 -2.85 -13.47
C PHE A 299 10.78 -2.00 -14.42
N SER A 300 11.52 -2.60 -15.34
CA SER A 300 12.21 -1.88 -16.41
C SER A 300 11.26 -1.44 -17.53
N ASN A 301 10.09 -2.08 -17.67
CA ASN A 301 9.16 -1.86 -18.78
C ASN A 301 7.79 -1.31 -18.36
N VAL A 302 7.51 -1.17 -17.06
CA VAL A 302 6.29 -0.50 -16.56
C VAL A 302 6.32 1.01 -16.90
N PRO A 303 5.23 1.59 -17.45
CA PRO A 303 5.18 3.01 -17.80
C PRO A 303 5.08 3.89 -16.55
N ALA A 304 5.37 5.19 -16.71
CA ALA A 304 5.44 6.17 -15.62
C ALA A 304 6.33 5.71 -14.44
N PRO A 305 7.61 5.36 -14.68
CA PRO A 305 8.46 4.66 -13.73
C PRO A 305 8.72 5.41 -12.43
N ASP A 306 8.64 6.76 -12.45
CA ASP A 306 8.79 7.57 -11.25
C ASP A 306 7.68 7.33 -10.22
N ILE A 307 6.51 6.84 -10.66
CA ILE A 307 5.32 6.62 -9.82
C ILE A 307 5.08 5.12 -9.59
N THR A 308 5.24 4.31 -10.63
CA THR A 308 4.74 2.92 -10.66
C THR A 308 5.76 1.87 -10.24
N ARG A 309 7.05 2.24 -10.15
CA ARG A 309 8.12 1.36 -9.67
C ARG A 309 8.26 1.40 -8.16
N LEU A 310 8.85 0.34 -7.60
CA LEU A 310 9.16 0.24 -6.17
C LEU A 310 10.21 1.27 -5.71
N ASP A 311 11.12 1.66 -6.61
CA ASP A 311 12.16 2.68 -6.40
C ASP A 311 11.76 4.04 -7.00
N GLY A 312 10.49 4.22 -7.37
CA GLY A 312 9.98 5.44 -7.99
C GLY A 312 10.06 6.64 -7.05
N CYS A 313 10.72 7.71 -7.47
CA CYS A 313 10.88 8.93 -6.67
C CYS A 313 9.58 9.71 -6.36
N LEU A 314 8.45 9.36 -6.99
CA LEU A 314 7.11 9.90 -6.76
C LEU A 314 6.14 8.83 -6.25
N ASN A 315 6.67 7.69 -5.81
CA ASN A 315 5.93 6.67 -5.10
C ASN A 315 6.17 6.87 -3.60
N ALA A 316 5.15 7.27 -2.83
CA ALA A 316 5.32 7.50 -1.40
C ALA A 316 5.75 6.23 -0.64
N ALA A 317 5.36 5.05 -1.13
CA ALA A 317 5.81 3.78 -0.57
C ALA A 317 7.31 3.52 -0.75
N ALA A 318 7.95 4.13 -1.76
CA ALA A 318 9.39 4.00 -1.99
C ALA A 318 10.23 4.72 -0.91
N SER A 319 9.60 5.56 -0.08
CA SER A 319 10.26 6.30 1.00
C SER A 319 10.27 5.54 2.34
N PHE A 320 9.67 4.34 2.39
CA PHE A 320 9.63 3.56 3.63
C PHE A 320 11.05 3.09 4.02
N PRO A 321 11.47 3.23 5.29
CA PRO A 321 12.82 2.86 5.73
C PRO A 321 13.18 1.39 5.47
N VAL A 322 14.44 1.13 5.16
CA VAL A 322 14.98 -0.22 4.96
C VAL A 322 15.18 -0.92 6.31
N GLY A 323 14.78 -2.19 6.40
CA GLY A 323 14.97 -3.02 7.60
C GLY A 323 13.95 -2.76 8.71
N ILE A 324 12.87 -2.03 8.41
CA ILE A 324 11.71 -1.91 9.29
C ILE A 324 10.61 -2.84 8.80
N ALA A 325 9.76 -3.35 9.70
CA ALA A 325 8.53 -4.09 9.40
C ALA A 325 7.72 -3.33 8.34
N LYS A 326 7.93 -3.74 7.08
CA LYS A 326 7.51 -3.00 5.89
C LYS A 326 6.00 -3.13 5.73
N SER A 327 5.40 -2.10 5.13
CA SER A 327 4.08 -2.26 4.54
C SER A 327 4.08 -3.43 3.53
N ASP A 328 3.01 -4.25 3.49
CA ASP A 328 2.83 -5.37 2.52
C ASP A 328 2.57 -4.86 1.08
N LEU A 329 3.47 -4.00 0.60
CA LEU A 329 3.41 -3.43 -0.73
C LEU A 329 4.53 -4.01 -1.57
N GLY A 330 4.15 -4.53 -2.72
CA GLY A 330 5.10 -5.05 -3.66
C GLY A 330 4.48 -5.94 -4.71
N PRO A 331 5.31 -6.43 -5.64
CA PRO A 331 4.87 -7.33 -6.68
C PRO A 331 4.34 -8.65 -6.10
N LYS A 332 3.17 -9.08 -6.59
CA LYS A 332 2.52 -10.37 -6.29
C LYS A 332 2.12 -11.06 -7.58
N LEU A 333 2.34 -12.37 -7.66
CA LEU A 333 1.89 -13.22 -8.75
C LEU A 333 0.54 -13.86 -8.43
N TYR A 334 -0.34 -13.83 -9.42
CA TYR A 334 -1.65 -14.46 -9.37
C TYR A 334 -1.72 -15.50 -10.48
N ILE A 335 -1.49 -16.76 -10.10
CA ILE A 335 -1.57 -17.92 -10.98
C ILE A 335 -2.86 -18.65 -10.64
N ALA A 336 -3.76 -18.83 -11.61
CA ALA A 336 -4.95 -19.65 -11.40
C ALA A 336 -5.34 -20.38 -12.68
N THR A 337 -5.94 -21.56 -12.51
CA THR A 337 -6.63 -22.25 -13.60
C THR A 337 -7.91 -21.52 -14.00
N ARG A 338 -8.49 -21.92 -15.13
CA ARG A 338 -9.80 -21.45 -15.60
C ARG A 338 -10.90 -21.62 -14.55
N ASP A 339 -11.84 -20.69 -14.53
CA ASP A 339 -13.06 -20.72 -13.73
C ASP A 339 -14.24 -21.13 -14.63
N GLU A 340 -14.61 -22.41 -14.61
CA GLU A 340 -15.71 -22.93 -15.44
C GLU A 340 -17.10 -22.63 -14.87
N LYS A 341 -17.19 -22.41 -13.55
CA LYS A 341 -18.46 -22.14 -12.87
C LYS A 341 -18.84 -20.66 -12.90
N ASN A 342 -17.97 -19.82 -13.43
CA ASN A 342 -18.09 -18.37 -13.46
C ASN A 342 -18.35 -17.75 -12.07
N GLN A 343 -17.68 -18.27 -11.05
CA GLN A 343 -17.86 -17.83 -9.66
C GLN A 343 -16.91 -16.68 -9.27
N GLY A 344 -16.04 -16.28 -10.19
CA GLY A 344 -15.10 -15.19 -10.02
C GLY A 344 -13.80 -15.67 -9.40
N SER A 345 -12.74 -15.76 -10.22
CA SER A 345 -11.37 -15.99 -9.75
C SER A 345 -10.86 -14.93 -8.76
N THR A 346 -11.51 -13.77 -8.74
CA THR A 346 -11.29 -12.66 -7.82
C THR A 346 -12.64 -12.01 -7.55
N LYS A 347 -13.11 -12.12 -6.31
CA LYS A 347 -14.38 -11.56 -5.85
C LYS A 347 -14.26 -10.05 -5.64
N TRP A 348 -15.38 -9.36 -5.42
CA TRP A 348 -15.38 -7.93 -5.13
C TRP A 348 -14.50 -7.62 -3.93
N HIS A 349 -13.51 -6.76 -4.13
CA HIS A 349 -12.64 -6.24 -3.07
C HIS A 349 -12.14 -4.85 -3.45
N MET A 350 -11.44 -4.19 -2.53
CA MET A 350 -10.73 -2.94 -2.77
C MET A 350 -9.29 -3.08 -2.29
N ASP A 351 -8.36 -2.60 -3.11
CA ASP A 351 -6.97 -2.47 -2.70
C ASP A 351 -6.80 -1.21 -1.84
N VAL A 352 -5.96 -1.34 -0.81
CA VAL A 352 -5.62 -0.23 0.08
C VAL A 352 -4.71 0.79 -0.59
N ALA A 353 -3.91 0.37 -1.57
CA ALA A 353 -3.00 1.20 -2.33
C ALA A 353 -3.46 1.31 -3.80
N ASP A 354 -2.82 2.19 -4.57
CA ASP A 354 -2.97 2.15 -6.02
C ASP A 354 -2.26 0.90 -6.54
N ALA A 355 -2.78 0.29 -7.60
CA ALA A 355 -2.21 -0.93 -8.14
C ALA A 355 -2.14 -0.90 -9.66
N TRP A 356 -1.18 -1.63 -10.20
CA TRP A 356 -1.19 -2.04 -11.60
C TRP A 356 -1.15 -3.56 -11.70
N ASN A 357 -1.83 -4.13 -12.69
CA ASN A 357 -1.89 -5.57 -12.93
C ASN A 357 -1.57 -5.89 -14.39
N ALA A 358 -0.50 -6.63 -14.64
CA ALA A 358 -0.06 -7.08 -15.96
C ALA A 358 -0.42 -8.55 -16.21
N LEU A 359 -1.04 -8.85 -17.35
CA LEU A 359 -1.29 -10.23 -17.78
C LEU A 359 -0.07 -10.77 -18.53
N LEU A 360 0.65 -11.70 -17.89
CA LEU A 360 1.88 -12.32 -18.42
C LEU A 360 1.59 -13.49 -19.34
N PHE A 361 0.64 -14.34 -18.94
CA PHE A 361 0.21 -15.50 -19.70
C PHE A 361 -1.30 -15.61 -19.64
N GLY A 362 -1.90 -15.79 -20.81
CA GLY A 362 -3.33 -16.05 -20.93
C GLY A 362 -3.87 -15.71 -22.33
N THR A 363 -5.19 -15.54 -22.45
CA THR A 363 -5.90 -15.07 -23.65
C THR A 363 -6.67 -13.83 -23.29
N ALA A 364 -7.42 -13.88 -22.18
CA ALA A 364 -8.01 -12.71 -21.57
C ALA A 364 -8.37 -12.92 -20.10
N ALA A 365 -8.40 -11.81 -19.35
CA ALA A 365 -9.07 -11.72 -18.07
C ALA A 365 -10.15 -10.63 -18.14
N LEU A 366 -11.37 -10.93 -17.70
CA LEU A 366 -12.47 -9.97 -17.67
C LEU A 366 -12.53 -9.32 -16.29
N TRP A 367 -12.44 -7.99 -16.26
CA TRP A 367 -12.51 -7.19 -15.05
C TRP A 367 -13.77 -6.32 -15.08
N HIS A 368 -14.34 -6.15 -13.90
CA HIS A 368 -15.37 -5.16 -13.64
C HIS A 368 -14.86 -4.27 -12.50
N ILE A 369 -14.80 -2.97 -12.75
CA ILE A 369 -14.30 -1.98 -11.79
C ILE A 369 -15.37 -0.91 -11.59
N VAL A 370 -15.62 -0.52 -10.35
CA VAL A 370 -16.48 0.61 -9.98
C VAL A 370 -15.59 1.76 -9.53
N ALA A 371 -15.93 2.99 -9.93
CA ALA A 371 -15.17 4.16 -9.47
C ALA A 371 -15.23 4.28 -7.94
N ALA A 372 -14.15 4.73 -7.31
CA ALA A 372 -14.08 4.83 -5.84
C ALA A 372 -15.23 5.64 -5.23
N LYS A 373 -15.67 6.72 -5.90
CA LYS A 373 -16.80 7.56 -5.46
C LYS A 373 -18.14 6.80 -5.43
N ASP A 374 -18.28 5.75 -6.23
CA ASP A 374 -19.52 4.98 -6.41
C ASP A 374 -19.51 3.69 -5.56
N ALA A 375 -18.43 3.42 -4.83
CA ALA A 375 -18.35 2.29 -3.88
C ALA A 375 -19.50 2.26 -2.85
N PRO A 376 -20.01 3.39 -2.30
CA PRO A 376 -21.18 3.38 -1.41
C PRO A 376 -22.45 2.87 -2.08
N ALA A 377 -22.63 3.11 -3.38
CA ALA A 377 -23.80 2.60 -4.12
C ALA A 377 -23.71 1.08 -4.29
N LEU A 378 -22.52 0.55 -4.62
CA LEU A 378 -22.28 -0.89 -4.70
C LEU A 378 -22.55 -1.57 -3.35
N ARG A 379 -22.06 -1.02 -2.24
CA ARG A 379 -22.33 -1.54 -0.88
C ARG A 379 -23.82 -1.64 -0.59
N ARG A 380 -24.56 -0.57 -0.90
CA ARG A 380 -26.02 -0.53 -0.68
C ARG A 380 -26.72 -1.61 -1.50
N PHE A 381 -26.34 -1.74 -2.77
CA PHE A 381 -26.89 -2.76 -3.65
C PHE A 381 -26.62 -4.18 -3.12
N MET A 382 -25.37 -4.48 -2.71
CA MET A 382 -24.98 -5.75 -2.10
C MET A 382 -25.81 -6.08 -0.86
N ARG A 383 -25.97 -5.12 0.06
CA ARG A 383 -26.77 -5.35 1.28
C ARG A 383 -28.23 -5.67 0.97
N ASN A 384 -28.81 -5.00 -0.02
CA ASN A 384 -30.21 -5.20 -0.39
C ASN A 384 -30.44 -6.53 -1.12
N HIS A 385 -29.54 -6.94 -2.01
CA HIS A 385 -29.77 -8.10 -2.89
C HIS A 385 -29.26 -9.43 -2.33
N LEU A 386 -28.31 -9.39 -1.39
CA LEU A 386 -27.75 -10.60 -0.78
C LEU A 386 -28.47 -11.00 0.51
N ASP A 387 -29.61 -10.36 0.82
CA ASP A 387 -30.31 -10.47 2.11
C ASP A 387 -29.36 -10.23 3.31
N MET A 388 -28.35 -9.38 3.08
CA MET A 388 -27.29 -9.02 4.04
C MET A 388 -27.66 -7.75 4.82
N MET A 389 -28.95 -7.43 4.95
CA MET A 389 -29.42 -6.27 5.71
C MET A 389 -29.02 -6.38 7.19
N GLU A 390 -28.98 -7.61 7.72
CA GLU A 390 -28.59 -7.93 9.09
C GLU A 390 -27.13 -8.39 9.23
N ALA A 391 -26.40 -8.58 8.11
CA ALA A 391 -25.01 -9.03 8.15
C ALA A 391 -24.10 -7.94 8.72
N GLN A 392 -23.32 -8.30 9.74
CA GLN A 392 -22.28 -7.44 10.27
C GLN A 392 -21.12 -7.32 9.27
N GLY A 393 -20.47 -6.16 9.24
CA GLY A 393 -19.30 -5.88 8.38
C GLY A 393 -19.59 -5.24 7.02
N ASP A 394 -18.55 -4.97 6.24
CA ASP A 394 -18.60 -4.35 4.91
C ASP A 394 -18.53 -5.43 3.79
N PRO A 395 -19.59 -5.58 2.97
CA PRO A 395 -19.68 -6.68 2.00
C PRO A 395 -18.63 -6.63 0.88
N ILE A 396 -18.08 -5.45 0.57
CA ILE A 396 -16.98 -5.34 -0.40
C ILE A 396 -15.68 -5.76 0.27
N ILE A 397 -15.46 -5.30 1.50
CA ILE A 397 -14.26 -5.64 2.26
C ILE A 397 -14.22 -7.15 2.45
N GLN A 398 -15.35 -7.80 2.74
CA GLN A 398 -15.52 -9.26 2.97
C GLN A 398 -15.03 -10.17 1.86
N GLN A 399 -14.87 -9.70 0.62
CA GLN A 399 -14.39 -10.50 -0.50
C GLN A 399 -15.16 -11.82 -0.70
N LYS A 400 -16.43 -11.88 -0.29
CA LYS A 400 -17.26 -13.10 -0.33
C LYS A 400 -18.09 -13.21 -1.61
N THR A 401 -18.33 -12.10 -2.29
CA THR A 401 -19.32 -12.01 -3.37
C THR A 401 -18.70 -11.72 -4.74
N TYR A 402 -19.24 -12.38 -5.76
CA TYR A 402 -19.00 -12.08 -7.17
C TYR A 402 -20.34 -11.79 -7.85
N PHE A 403 -20.38 -10.81 -8.75
CA PHE A 403 -21.56 -10.48 -9.54
C PHE A 403 -21.46 -11.09 -10.94
N SER A 404 -22.49 -11.83 -11.34
CA SER A 404 -22.67 -12.26 -12.73
C SER A 404 -23.03 -11.09 -13.64
N GLN A 405 -23.08 -11.32 -14.96
CA GLN A 405 -23.46 -10.27 -15.91
C GLN A 405 -24.89 -9.76 -15.67
N GLU A 406 -25.79 -10.65 -15.27
CA GLU A 406 -27.18 -10.33 -14.95
C GLU A 406 -27.24 -9.38 -13.74
N LEU A 407 -26.51 -9.71 -12.67
CA LEU A 407 -26.49 -8.91 -11.44
C LEU A 407 -25.75 -7.58 -11.63
N LEU A 408 -24.71 -7.54 -12.47
CA LEU A 408 -24.06 -6.30 -12.90
C LEU A 408 -25.04 -5.39 -13.64
N THR A 409 -25.82 -5.96 -14.57
CA THR A 409 -26.83 -5.22 -15.34
C THR A 409 -27.89 -4.62 -14.42
N GLU A 410 -28.38 -5.41 -13.46
CA GLU A 410 -29.34 -4.95 -12.45
C GLU A 410 -28.76 -3.84 -11.55
N PHE A 411 -27.51 -3.99 -11.11
CA PHE A 411 -26.81 -2.95 -10.35
C PHE A 411 -26.74 -1.63 -11.13
N GLN A 412 -26.31 -1.68 -12.40
CA GLN A 412 -26.20 -0.49 -13.23
C GLN A 412 -27.56 0.18 -13.48
N GLN A 413 -28.61 -0.60 -13.73
CA GLN A 413 -29.97 -0.09 -13.96
C GLN A 413 -30.58 0.53 -12.70
N SER A 414 -30.40 -0.10 -11.53
CA SER A 414 -31.01 0.35 -10.28
C SER A 414 -30.28 1.52 -9.63
N SER A 415 -28.95 1.60 -9.78
CA SER A 415 -28.13 2.65 -9.15
C SER A 415 -27.77 3.81 -10.07
N GLY A 416 -27.84 3.61 -11.39
CA GLY A 416 -27.32 4.55 -12.39
C GLY A 416 -25.78 4.61 -12.44
N VAL A 417 -25.10 3.75 -11.69
CA VAL A 417 -23.62 3.69 -11.67
C VAL A 417 -23.12 2.97 -12.91
N SER A 418 -22.08 3.50 -13.53
CA SER A 418 -21.39 2.83 -14.63
C SER A 418 -20.30 1.89 -14.10
N VAL A 419 -20.21 0.69 -14.67
CA VAL A 419 -19.14 -0.28 -14.39
C VAL A 419 -18.15 -0.27 -15.54
N PHE A 420 -16.87 -0.12 -15.22
CA PHE A 420 -15.77 -0.23 -16.18
C PHE A 420 -15.53 -1.71 -16.50
N GLU A 421 -15.90 -2.13 -17.71
CA GLU A 421 -15.67 -3.49 -18.20
C GLU A 421 -14.35 -3.55 -19.00
N ILE A 422 -13.42 -4.40 -18.57
CA ILE A 422 -12.10 -4.56 -19.20
C ILE A 422 -11.87 -6.00 -19.58
N VAL A 423 -11.78 -6.28 -20.88
CA VAL A 423 -11.16 -7.50 -21.40
C VAL A 423 -9.65 -7.24 -21.52
N GLN A 424 -8.88 -7.67 -20.52
CA GLN A 424 -7.43 -7.52 -20.47
C GLN A 424 -6.77 -8.61 -21.31
N LYS A 425 -5.90 -8.24 -22.25
CA LYS A 425 -5.12 -9.17 -23.10
C LYS A 425 -3.67 -9.31 -22.61
N PRO A 426 -2.94 -10.37 -23.01
CA PRO A 426 -1.51 -10.47 -22.73
C PRO A 426 -0.74 -9.24 -23.22
N GLY A 427 0.22 -8.77 -22.44
CA GLY A 427 0.95 -7.52 -22.74
C GLY A 427 0.16 -6.24 -22.43
N GLU A 428 -0.95 -6.34 -21.71
CA GLU A 428 -1.69 -5.19 -21.18
C GLU A 428 -1.57 -5.08 -19.66
N ILE A 429 -1.49 -3.83 -19.18
CA ILE A 429 -1.44 -3.45 -17.77
C ILE A 429 -2.73 -2.71 -17.42
N VAL A 430 -3.50 -3.22 -16.47
CA VAL A 430 -4.66 -2.52 -15.91
C VAL A 430 -4.19 -1.68 -14.72
N PHE A 431 -4.43 -0.38 -14.76
CA PHE A 431 -4.19 0.54 -13.64
C PHE A 431 -5.48 0.71 -12.83
N ILE A 432 -5.39 0.51 -11.51
CA ILE A 432 -6.51 0.50 -10.57
C ILE A 432 -6.23 1.51 -9.46
N PRO A 433 -7.01 2.60 -9.37
CA PRO A 433 -6.88 3.56 -8.28
C PRO A 433 -7.30 2.97 -6.94
N ALA A 434 -6.62 3.39 -5.86
CA ALA A 434 -6.97 3.01 -4.50
C ALA A 434 -8.46 3.29 -4.21
N GLY A 435 -9.13 2.33 -3.57
CA GLY A 435 -10.54 2.43 -3.21
C GLY A 435 -11.55 2.19 -4.35
N CYS A 436 -11.12 1.83 -5.57
CA CYS A 436 -12.02 1.32 -6.61
C CYS A 436 -12.38 -0.15 -6.34
N PRO A 437 -13.66 -0.48 -6.06
CA PRO A 437 -14.08 -1.87 -5.95
C PRO A 437 -13.90 -2.58 -7.28
N HIS A 438 -13.37 -3.79 -7.26
CA HIS A 438 -13.20 -4.57 -8.48
C HIS A 438 -13.33 -6.08 -8.26
N GLN A 439 -13.73 -6.77 -9.33
CA GLN A 439 -13.80 -8.22 -9.44
C GLN A 439 -13.19 -8.66 -10.77
N CYS A 440 -12.74 -9.93 -10.84
CA CYS A 440 -12.17 -10.48 -12.05
C CYS A 440 -12.48 -11.96 -12.24
N ILE A 441 -12.79 -12.32 -13.48
CA ILE A 441 -13.08 -13.69 -13.89
C ILE A 441 -12.15 -14.16 -15.01
N LYS A 442 -11.78 -15.44 -14.97
CA LYS A 442 -10.87 -16.12 -15.90
C LYS A 442 -11.63 -17.27 -16.59
N THR A 443 -12.52 -16.94 -17.51
CA THR A 443 -13.59 -17.86 -17.97
C THR A 443 -13.18 -18.91 -18.99
N ARG A 444 -11.97 -18.86 -19.57
CA ARG A 444 -11.66 -19.68 -20.76
C ARG A 444 -10.34 -20.41 -20.73
N ILE A 445 -9.35 -19.90 -20.01
CA ILE A 445 -8.06 -20.54 -19.88
C ILE A 445 -7.38 -20.11 -18.58
N ASP A 446 -6.29 -20.81 -18.28
CA ASP A 446 -5.44 -20.53 -17.15
C ASP A 446 -4.65 -19.23 -17.37
N CYS A 447 -4.48 -18.45 -16.32
CA CYS A 447 -3.86 -17.13 -16.40
C CYS A 447 -2.76 -16.95 -15.36
N ILE A 448 -1.70 -16.25 -15.77
CA ILE A 448 -0.63 -15.77 -14.89
C ILE A 448 -0.63 -14.25 -14.99
N LYS A 449 -0.85 -13.60 -13.85
CA LYS A 449 -0.78 -12.14 -13.72
C LYS A 449 0.29 -11.78 -12.71
N ILE A 450 0.91 -10.62 -12.89
CA ILE A 450 1.71 -9.96 -11.87
C ILE A 450 1.09 -8.60 -11.58
N ALA A 451 0.93 -8.26 -10.31
CA ALA A 451 0.49 -6.93 -9.91
C ALA A 451 1.51 -6.33 -8.96
N SER A 452 1.58 -5.01 -8.87
CA SER A 452 2.32 -4.32 -7.81
C SER A 452 1.60 -3.06 -7.39
N ASP A 453 1.74 -2.76 -6.11
CA ASP A 453 1.22 -1.55 -5.51
C ASP A 453 2.16 -0.36 -5.68
N PHE A 454 1.58 0.83 -5.66
CA PHE A 454 2.25 2.11 -5.50
C PHE A 454 1.34 3.07 -4.72
N VAL A 455 1.89 4.17 -4.22
CA VAL A 455 1.12 5.13 -3.44
C VAL A 455 1.34 6.52 -3.99
N HIS A 456 0.36 7.00 -4.76
CA HIS A 456 0.34 8.38 -5.23
C HIS A 456 -0.26 9.32 -4.16
N PRO A 457 0.22 10.55 -3.94
CA PRO A 457 -0.27 11.43 -2.87
C PRO A 457 -1.75 11.78 -2.97
N ARG A 458 -2.31 11.81 -4.19
CA ARG A 458 -3.75 12.00 -4.39
C ARG A 458 -4.60 10.83 -3.93
N SER A 459 -4.00 9.67 -3.74
CA SER A 459 -4.68 8.48 -3.26
C SER A 459 -4.66 8.37 -1.74
N PHE A 460 -3.89 9.18 -0.99
CA PHE A 460 -3.78 9.06 0.47
C PHE A 460 -5.14 9.02 1.20
N ASN A 461 -6.09 9.88 0.84
CA ASN A 461 -7.43 9.86 1.44
C ASN A 461 -8.22 8.58 1.10
N ALA A 462 -8.08 8.07 -0.13
CA ALA A 462 -8.73 6.83 -0.52
C ALA A 462 -8.08 5.62 0.16
N CYS A 463 -6.75 5.60 0.25
CA CYS A 463 -5.98 4.60 0.97
C CYS A 463 -6.40 4.52 2.44
N GLU A 464 -6.49 5.68 3.10
CA GLU A 464 -6.95 5.77 4.49
C GLU A 464 -8.40 5.29 4.64
N ALA A 465 -9.30 5.63 3.70
CA ALA A 465 -10.69 5.19 3.75
C ALA A 465 -10.84 3.67 3.60
N VAL A 466 -10.02 3.02 2.77
CA VAL A 466 -10.01 1.56 2.63
C VAL A 466 -9.44 0.90 3.90
N ALA A 467 -8.31 1.42 4.41
CA ALA A 467 -7.72 0.94 5.65
C ALA A 467 -8.70 1.06 6.83
N GLU A 468 -9.49 2.15 6.88
CA GLU A 468 -10.51 2.37 7.91
C GLU A 468 -11.63 1.33 7.80
N GLY A 469 -11.96 0.89 6.57
CA GLY A 469 -12.84 -0.26 6.33
C GLY A 469 -12.33 -1.54 6.99
N PHE A 470 -11.04 -1.86 6.83
CA PHE A 470 -10.42 -3.00 7.53
C PHE A 470 -10.46 -2.82 9.05
N ARG A 471 -10.24 -1.61 9.55
CA ARG A 471 -10.32 -1.29 10.98
C ARG A 471 -11.70 -1.57 11.57
N VAL A 472 -12.76 -1.14 10.87
CA VAL A 472 -14.14 -1.35 11.29
C VAL A 472 -14.44 -2.85 11.36
N GLU A 473 -13.96 -3.61 10.39
CA GLU A 473 -14.15 -5.05 10.33
C GLU A 473 -13.39 -5.79 11.46
N ASN A 474 -12.14 -5.40 11.75
CA ASN A 474 -11.39 -5.92 12.88
C ASN A 474 -12.04 -5.64 14.25
N LEU A 475 -12.91 -4.62 14.34
CA LEU A 475 -13.66 -4.34 15.57
C LEU A 475 -14.89 -5.23 15.73
N VAL A 476 -15.32 -5.91 14.67
CA VAL A 476 -16.48 -6.82 14.64
C VAL A 476 -16.03 -8.27 14.74
N GLU A 477 -14.94 -8.64 14.05
CA GLU A 477 -14.42 -10.01 14.02
C GLU A 477 -13.50 -10.30 15.22
N ILE A 478 -13.82 -11.36 15.98
CA ILE A 478 -13.14 -11.70 17.24
C ILE A 478 -11.66 -12.09 17.02
N GLU A 479 -11.35 -12.76 15.91
CA GLU A 479 -9.97 -13.20 15.60
C GLU A 479 -9.13 -12.13 14.89
N GLY A 480 -9.72 -10.97 14.60
CA GLY A 480 -9.15 -9.98 13.69
C GLY A 480 -9.18 -10.49 12.25
N TRP A 481 -9.31 -9.57 11.31
CA TRP A 481 -9.35 -9.92 9.89
C TRP A 481 -8.05 -9.59 9.18
N GLN A 482 -7.71 -8.31 9.06
CA GLN A 482 -6.54 -7.87 8.32
C GLN A 482 -5.86 -6.71 9.04
N ALA A 483 -4.59 -6.88 9.36
CA ALA A 483 -3.77 -5.79 9.88
C ALA A 483 -3.68 -4.65 8.85
N ASP A 484 -3.47 -3.42 9.32
CA ASP A 484 -3.19 -2.29 8.45
C ASP A 484 -1.81 -2.44 7.80
N VAL A 485 -1.80 -3.13 6.66
CA VAL A 485 -0.57 -3.44 5.92
C VAL A 485 0.02 -2.23 5.21
N LEU A 486 -0.72 -1.16 4.97
CA LEU A 486 -0.20 0.03 4.29
C LEU A 486 0.51 0.98 5.26
N GLN A 487 0.04 1.03 6.51
CA GLN A 487 0.54 1.95 7.53
C GLN A 487 0.57 3.40 7.00
N ILE A 488 -0.54 3.84 6.37
CA ILE A 488 -0.58 5.07 5.54
C ILE A 488 0.03 6.29 6.24
N GLY A 489 -0.26 6.47 7.53
CA GLY A 489 0.31 7.56 8.33
C GLY A 489 1.84 7.55 8.39
N ARG A 490 2.47 6.37 8.54
CA ARG A 490 3.92 6.21 8.54
C ARG A 490 4.49 6.39 7.13
N THR A 491 3.85 5.81 6.12
CA THR A 491 4.23 5.96 4.71
C THR A 491 4.31 7.44 4.32
N VAL A 492 3.30 8.24 4.67
CA VAL A 492 3.32 9.70 4.43
C VAL A 492 4.42 10.40 5.24
N ARG A 493 4.58 10.08 6.53
CA ARG A 493 5.62 10.70 7.38
C ARG A 493 7.03 10.45 6.85
N TYR A 494 7.32 9.25 6.36
CA TYR A 494 8.62 8.93 5.78
C TYR A 494 8.82 9.59 4.42
N ALA A 495 7.79 9.63 3.57
CA ALA A 495 7.84 10.38 2.32
C ALA A 495 8.14 11.87 2.56
N TYR A 496 7.52 12.48 3.59
CA TYR A 496 7.86 13.84 4.01
C TYR A 496 9.33 13.98 4.43
N LYS A 497 9.82 13.12 5.33
CA LYS A 497 11.20 13.17 5.84
C LYS A 497 12.23 13.03 4.72
N VAL A 498 12.06 12.05 3.83
CA VAL A 498 12.94 11.84 2.68
C VAL A 498 13.03 13.10 1.83
N LEU A 499 11.90 13.74 1.51
CA LEU A 499 11.91 14.93 0.67
C LEU A 499 12.57 16.12 1.37
N HIS A 500 12.33 16.29 2.66
CA HIS A 500 12.90 17.35 3.47
C HIS A 500 14.44 17.19 3.61
N ASP A 501 14.92 16.00 3.97
CA ASP A 501 16.35 15.72 4.10
C ASP A 501 17.11 15.91 2.77
N ASN A 502 16.43 15.65 1.64
CA ASN A 502 17.02 15.88 0.32
C ASN A 502 17.03 17.35 -0.09
N GLU A 503 16.04 18.14 0.33
CA GLU A 503 16.02 19.60 0.12
C GLU A 503 17.19 20.25 0.86
N GLU A 504 17.39 19.93 2.14
CA GLU A 504 18.54 20.43 2.92
C GLU A 504 19.88 20.06 2.25
N LYS A 505 20.03 18.82 1.78
CA LYS A 505 21.24 18.38 1.06
C LYS A 505 21.43 19.15 -0.25
N LEU A 506 20.37 19.41 -1.01
CA LEU A 506 20.44 20.19 -2.25
C LEU A 506 20.78 21.66 -1.99
N GLU A 507 20.26 22.25 -0.92
CA GLU A 507 20.60 23.61 -0.48
C GLU A 507 22.06 23.70 -0.03
N GLN A 508 22.54 22.72 0.75
CA GLN A 508 23.95 22.64 1.17
C GLN A 508 24.89 22.48 -0.02
N ILE A 509 24.57 21.61 -0.98
CA ILE A 509 25.36 21.45 -2.21
C ILE A 509 25.36 22.74 -3.05
N SER A 510 24.23 23.45 -3.13
CA SER A 510 24.12 24.70 -3.87
C SER A 510 24.94 25.82 -3.21
N SER A 511 24.86 25.96 -1.89
CA SER A 511 25.68 26.88 -1.08
C SER A 511 27.18 26.56 -1.17
N MET A 512 27.55 25.28 -1.18
CA MET A 512 28.93 24.83 -1.42
C MET A 512 29.42 25.19 -2.84
N ARG A 513 28.56 25.06 -3.86
CA ARG A 513 28.90 25.47 -5.24
C ARG A 513 29.04 26.98 -5.38
N GLU A 514 28.18 27.75 -4.72
CA GLU A 514 28.25 29.21 -4.70
C GLU A 514 29.49 29.72 -3.98
N SER A 515 29.85 29.13 -2.84
CA SER A 515 31.10 29.45 -2.12
C SER A 515 32.35 29.02 -2.90
N GLN A 516 32.32 27.90 -3.65
CA GLN A 516 33.38 27.49 -4.58
C GLN A 516 33.48 28.41 -5.82
N ALA A 517 32.35 28.93 -6.31
CA ALA A 517 32.31 29.91 -7.39
C ALA A 517 32.84 31.29 -6.95
N GLN A 518 32.53 31.71 -5.71
CA GLN A 518 33.04 32.96 -5.14
C GLN A 518 34.55 32.90 -4.82
N THR A 519 35.06 31.75 -4.37
CA THR A 519 36.51 31.57 -4.13
C THR A 519 37.32 31.46 -5.43
N SER A 520 36.74 30.93 -6.51
CA SER A 520 37.39 30.90 -7.83
C SER A 520 37.37 32.23 -8.59
N CYS A 521 36.48 33.16 -8.24
CA CYS A 521 36.46 34.53 -8.81
C CYS A 521 37.48 35.48 -8.15
N GLY A 522 38.12 35.07 -7.04
CA GLY A 522 39.07 35.86 -6.27
C GLY A 522 40.56 35.66 -6.61
N SER A 523 40.91 34.81 -7.57
CA SER A 523 42.32 34.58 -7.94
C SER A 523 42.54 34.64 -9.46
N ASN A 524 42.93 35.83 -9.93
CA ASN A 524 43.63 35.98 -11.19
C ASN A 524 44.98 35.23 -11.10
N GLY A 525 45.00 34.00 -11.59
CA GLY A 525 46.21 33.20 -11.71
C GLY A 525 45.91 31.90 -12.43
N THR A 526 46.30 31.83 -13.69
CA THR A 526 46.21 30.69 -14.60
C THR A 526 46.36 29.34 -13.90
N LEU A 527 45.29 28.57 -13.78
CA LEU A 527 45.33 27.18 -13.30
C LEU A 527 44.49 26.29 -14.21
N ARG A 528 45.20 25.39 -14.91
CA ARG A 528 44.61 24.25 -15.64
C ARG A 528 43.82 23.40 -14.65
N VAL A 529 42.49 23.33 -14.83
CA VAL A 529 41.68 22.35 -14.12
C VAL A 529 41.73 21.03 -14.89
N SER A 530 42.51 20.10 -14.36
CA SER A 530 42.43 18.67 -14.67
C SER A 530 41.04 18.15 -14.25
N LEU A 531 40.35 17.51 -15.19
CA LEU A 531 39.15 16.71 -14.92
C LEU A 531 39.50 15.59 -13.94
N VAL A 532 39.14 15.77 -12.67
CA VAL A 532 39.10 14.66 -11.71
C VAL A 532 37.70 14.07 -11.77
N SER A 533 37.61 12.89 -12.38
CA SER A 533 36.47 12.00 -12.31
C SER A 533 36.27 11.55 -10.87
N ASN A 534 35.35 12.18 -10.13
CA ASN A 534 34.89 11.62 -8.87
C ASN A 534 33.68 10.72 -9.14
N SER A 535 34.00 9.45 -9.37
CA SER A 535 33.15 8.31 -9.10
C SER A 535 32.89 8.22 -7.60
N PHE A 536 31.68 8.59 -7.17
CA PHE A 536 31.07 8.07 -5.95
C PHE A 536 29.76 7.39 -6.36
N LEU A 537 29.81 6.06 -6.26
CA LEU A 537 28.76 5.07 -6.52
C LEU A 537 27.66 5.14 -5.47
#